data_AF-A0A410W9U7-F1
#
_entry.id   AF-A0A410W9U7-F1
#
_cell.length_a   1.000
_cell.length_b   1.000
_cell.length_c   1.000
_cell.angle_alpha   90.00
_cell.angle_beta   90.00
_cell.angle_gamma   90.00
#
_symmetry.space_group_name_H-M   'P 1'
#
loop_
_entity.id
_entity.type
_entity.pdbx_description
1 polymer ?
#
loop_
_entity_poly.entity_id
_entity_poly.type
_entity_poly.pdbx_seq_one_letter_code
_entity_poly.pdbx_strand_id
1 'polypeptide(L)' 'MLDCIHEATYVEKVKWKTWSGEQATGAGTYVSNDCGGAPCKKPQRWKVTVVLSDPVETPEGIVFSSATTY' A
#
# COMPACT_ATOMS: atom_id res chain seq x y z
N MET A 1 -7.97 20.04 -18.88
CA MET A 1 -7.39 18.71 -19.14
C MET A 1 -6.35 18.46 -18.04
N LEU A 2 -6.78 17.90 -16.92
CA LEU A 2 -5.99 17.42 -15.79
C LEU A 2 -7.02 16.86 -14.82
N ASP A 3 -6.89 15.58 -14.45
CA ASP A 3 -7.26 15.00 -13.15
C ASP A 3 -7.50 13.48 -13.27
N CYS A 4 -6.46 12.76 -13.70
CA CYS A 4 -6.40 11.30 -13.55
C CYS A 4 -6.07 10.87 -12.09
N ILE A 5 -6.26 11.74 -11.09
CA ILE A 5 -5.96 11.49 -9.67
C ILE A 5 -7.19 10.97 -8.89
N HIS A 6 -8.35 10.85 -9.53
CA HIS A 6 -9.61 10.56 -8.83
C HIS A 6 -9.77 9.12 -8.30
N GLU A 7 -8.91 8.17 -8.68
CA GLU A 7 -8.98 6.77 -8.22
C GLU A 7 -7.61 6.28 -7.71
N ALA A 8 -7.02 6.97 -6.74
CA ALA A 8 -5.81 6.49 -6.07
C ALA A 8 -6.16 5.62 -4.87
N THR A 9 -5.72 4.37 -4.88
CA THR A 9 -5.67 3.49 -3.71
C THR A 9 -4.25 3.42 -3.16
N TYR A 10 -4.07 3.66 -1.86
CA TYR A 10 -2.74 3.61 -1.22
C TYR A 10 -2.85 3.26 0.27
N VAL A 11 -1.74 2.89 0.90
CA VAL A 11 -1.66 2.69 2.35
C VAL A 11 -0.83 3.81 2.98
N GLU A 12 -1.43 4.56 3.91
CA GLU A 12 -0.74 5.61 4.67
C GLU A 12 -0.38 5.16 6.08
N LYS A 13 0.62 5.82 6.67
CA LYS A 13 1.02 5.68 8.08
C LYS A 13 1.37 4.23 8.46
N VAL A 14 2.06 3.52 7.57
CA VAL A 14 2.51 2.15 7.84
C VAL A 14 3.50 2.16 9.00
N LYS A 15 3.20 1.38 10.04
CA LYS A 15 4.08 1.09 11.16
C LYS A 15 4.58 -0.35 11.03
N TRP A 16 5.85 -0.48 10.68
CA TRP A 16 6.50 -1.79 10.55
C TRP A 16 6.66 -2.44 11.92
N LYS A 17 6.25 -3.70 12.01
CA LYS A 17 6.43 -4.54 13.20
C LYS A 17 7.65 -5.44 13.03
N THR A 18 7.85 -5.96 11.82
CA THR A 18 8.99 -6.80 11.46
C THR A 18 9.56 -6.35 10.13
N TRP A 19 10.87 -6.41 10.01
CA TRP A 19 11.61 -6.13 8.77
C TRP A 19 12.81 -7.08 8.72
N SER A 20 12.75 -8.06 7.82
CA SER A 20 13.85 -9.01 7.57
C SER A 20 14.23 -8.99 6.09
N GLY A 21 15.26 -9.76 5.69
CA GLY A 21 15.62 -9.93 4.28
C GLY A 21 14.61 -10.76 3.48
N GLU A 22 13.71 -11.47 4.14
CA GLU A 22 12.71 -12.34 3.50
C GLU A 22 11.34 -11.66 3.39
N GLN A 23 10.97 -10.88 4.41
CA GLN A 23 9.65 -10.26 4.50
C GLN A 23 9.65 -9.04 5.41
N ALA A 24 8.80 -8.06 5.10
CA ALA A 24 8.45 -6.99 6.04
C ALA A 24 6.94 -6.97 6.31
N THR A 25 6.57 -6.85 7.58
CA THR A 25 5.16 -6.85 8.00
C THR A 25 4.87 -5.65 8.86
N GLY A 26 3.80 -4.93 8.56
CA GLY A 26 3.40 -3.72 9.25
C GLY A 26 1.89 -3.52 9.27
N ALA A 27 1.43 -2.55 10.04
CA ALA A 27 0.02 -2.15 10.04
C ALA A 27 -0.11 -0.72 9.53
N GLY A 28 -1.09 -0.46 8.67
CA GLY A 28 -1.31 0.85 8.05
C GLY A 28 -2.80 1.17 7.89
N THR A 29 -3.09 2.31 7.27
CA THR A 29 -4.45 2.69 6.89
C THR A 29 -4.57 2.61 5.38
N TYR A 30 -5.38 1.68 4.88
CA TYR A 30 -5.72 1.62 3.47
C TYR A 30 -6.69 2.76 3.17
N VAL A 31 -6.44 3.49 2.08
CA VAL A 31 -7.25 4.59 1.60
C VAL A 31 -7.68 4.25 0.18
N SER A 32 -8.99 4.20 -0.06
CA SER A 32 -9.57 4.04 -1.39
C SER A 32 -10.37 5.27 -1.79
N ASN A 33 -10.06 5.82 -2.96
CA ASN A 33 -10.88 6.83 -3.63
C ASN A 33 -11.74 6.24 -4.75
N ASP A 34 -11.73 4.92 -4.93
CA ASP A 34 -12.62 4.25 -5.87
C ASP A 34 -14.02 4.14 -5.25
N CYS A 35 -14.97 4.86 -5.83
CA CYS A 35 -16.37 4.90 -5.44
C CYS A 35 -17.29 4.28 -6.52
N GLY A 36 -16.76 3.47 -7.45
CA GLY A 36 -17.57 2.71 -8.40
C GLY A 36 -18.34 3.60 -9.38
N GLY A 37 -17.65 4.52 -10.06
CA GLY A 37 -18.21 5.37 -11.12
C GLY A 37 -18.95 6.64 -10.63
N ALA A 38 -19.03 6.88 -9.32
CA ALA A 38 -19.52 8.13 -8.75
C ALA A 38 -18.35 8.99 -8.23
N PRO A 39 -18.44 10.34 -8.28
CA PRO A 39 -17.43 11.20 -7.67
C PRO A 39 -17.34 10.91 -6.17
N CYS A 40 -16.16 10.47 -5.73
CA CYS A 40 -15.94 10.02 -4.37
C CYS A 40 -15.92 11.24 -3.42
N LYS A 41 -17.03 11.47 -2.71
CA LYS A 41 -17.16 12.63 -1.78
C LYS A 41 -16.19 12.54 -0.60
N LYS A 42 -15.83 11.32 -0.18
CA LYS A 42 -14.85 11.05 0.89
C LYS A 42 -14.12 9.73 0.58
N PRO A 43 -12.78 9.69 0.77
CA PRO A 43 -12.03 8.44 0.70
C PRO A 43 -12.52 7.44 1.75
N GLN A 44 -12.67 6.19 1.37
CA GLN A 44 -12.89 5.11 2.34
C GLN A 44 -11.57 4.75 3.01
N ARG A 45 -11.63 4.47 4.33
CA ARG A 45 -10.44 4.21 5.14
C ARG A 45 -10.67 3.05 6.09
N TRP A 46 -9.73 2.12 6.14
CA TRP A 46 -9.73 1.04 7.14
C TRP A 46 -8.31 0.62 7.50
N LYS A 47 -8.16 -0.02 8.66
CA LYS A 47 -6.87 -0.56 9.09
C LYS A 47 -6.60 -1.85 8.31
N VAL A 48 -5.39 -1.98 7.81
CA VAL A 48 -4.90 -3.19 7.15
C VAL A 48 -3.54 -3.57 7.73
N THR A 49 -3.22 -4.85 7.62
CA THR A 49 -1.85 -5.31 7.71
C THR A 49 -1.26 -5.32 6.31
N VAL A 50 -0.01 -4.87 6.19
CA VAL A 50 0.77 -4.85 4.95
C VAL A 50 1.87 -5.88 5.09
N VAL A 51 2.01 -6.72 4.07
CA VAL A 51 3.13 -7.65 3.92
C VAL A 51 3.84 -7.33 2.62
N LEU A 52 5.13 -7.04 2.74
CA LEU A 52 6.05 -6.97 1.62
C LEU A 52 6.77 -8.32 1.51
N SER A 53 6.72 -8.94 0.34
CA SER A 53 7.29 -10.26 0.06
C SER A 53 8.05 -10.27 -1.26
N ASP A 54 8.57 -11.44 -1.61
CA ASP A 54 9.31 -11.69 -2.86
C ASP A 54 10.54 -10.76 -2.96
N PRO A 55 11.53 -10.95 -2.07
CA PRO A 55 12.74 -10.16 -2.06
C PRO A 55 13.52 -10.36 -3.36
N VAL A 56 13.95 -9.25 -3.95
CA VAL A 56 14.77 -9.20 -5.16
C VAL A 56 16.05 -8.46 -4.81
N GLU A 57 17.19 -9.09 -5.11
CA GLU A 57 18.48 -8.41 -4.99
C GLU A 57 18.66 -7.42 -6.13
N THR A 58 18.96 -6.18 -5.76
CA THR A 58 19.34 -5.10 -6.68
C THR A 58 20.74 -4.62 -6.33
N PRO A 59 21.42 -3.87 -7.23
CA PRO A 59 22.71 -3.26 -6.90
C PRO A 59 22.68 -2.35 -5.66
N GLU A 60 21.51 -1.86 -5.25
CA GLU A 60 21.31 -0.99 -4.09
C GLU A 60 20.90 -1.75 -2.81
N GLY A 61 20.68 -3.07 -2.91
CA GLY A 61 20.26 -3.93 -1.80
C GLY A 61 18.99 -4.73 -2.10
N ILE A 62 18.44 -5.35 -1.07
CA ILE A 62 17.19 -6.13 -1.18
C ILE A 62 16.00 -5.18 -1.23
N VAL A 63 15.15 -5.36 -2.25
CA VAL A 63 13.84 -4.72 -2.37
C VAL A 63 12.74 -5.78 -2.41
N PHE A 64 11.52 -5.43 -2.02
CA PHE A 64 10.37 -6.34 -2.14
C PHE A 64 9.56 -6.03 -3.39
N SER A 65 9.34 -7.03 -4.22
CA SER A 65 8.61 -6.88 -5.49
C SER A 65 7.09 -7.07 -5.34
N SER A 66 6.64 -7.57 -4.19
CA SER A 66 5.24 -7.86 -3.92
C SER A 66 4.79 -7.17 -2.63
N ALA A 67 3.54 -6.66 -2.66
CA ALA A 67 2.89 -6.04 -1.52
C ALA A 67 1.44 -6.54 -1.44
N THR A 68 1.08 -7.14 -0.30
CA THR A 68 -0.27 -7.65 -0.03
C THR A 68 -0.85 -6.98 1.20
N THR A 69 -2.16 -6.71 1.18
CA THR A 69 -2.89 -6.13 2.30
C THR A 69 -4.05 -7.03 2.74
N TYR A 70 -4.28 -7.15 4.05
CA TYR A 70 -5.36 -7.94 4.66
C TYR A 70 -5.93 -7.28 5.91
#